data_AF-A0A1H4FH95-F1
#
_entry.id   AF-A0A1H4FH95-F1
#
_cell.length_a   1.000
_cell.length_b   1.000
_cell.length_c   1.000
_cell.angle_alpha   90.00
_cell.angle_beta   90.00
_cell.angle_gamma   90.00
#
_symmetry.space_group_name_H-M   'P 1'
#
loop_
_entity.id
_entity.type
_entity.pdbx_description
1 polymer ?
#
loop_
_entity_poly.entity_id
_entity_poly.type
_entity_poly.pdbx_seq_one_letter_code
_entity_poly.pdbx_strand_id
1 'polypeptide(L)'
;MLSRAPRVAPPLAAAALAALAAANPRFETEVALRDVLMVVDVTRSMNARDMGAADAPLSRLAATRGMLTDWLARQPCGTRVGLAVFTERRTLTLLEPVEVCAEFDALASVLAGLDWRMAWEGDSMVARGLHHAMARAAELGVSVVFATDGHEAPVPSYAGPPRYDGPAATGVAVGVGGPTPAPIPFFDDDGQEDGFYGPNDVNHAPMRMGAPPSDAASRPGWHPRNNPYGEADLDGAEHLSALREAHLRGLATIHGLGYARLSDGPEALSAALVASAPPRVVSRPRALGWLAAAAGLAALALAYLPAPGFGRRAHRPRSPA
;
A
#
# COMPACT_ATOMS: atom_id res chain seq x y z
N MET A 1 -46.21 -46.25 -25.03
CA MET A 1 -44.72 -46.20 -25.00
C MET A 1 -44.30 -44.77 -25.34
N LEU A 2 -43.20 -44.27 -24.76
CA LEU A 2 -42.70 -42.87 -24.76
C LEU A 2 -43.29 -41.94 -23.68
N SER A 3 -42.64 -41.91 -22.51
CA SER A 3 -42.47 -40.72 -21.64
C SER A 3 -41.81 -41.11 -20.29
N ARG A 4 -40.60 -41.70 -20.33
CA ARG A 4 -39.74 -41.85 -19.13
C ARG A 4 -38.40 -41.10 -19.27
N ALA A 5 -38.21 -40.36 -20.37
CA ALA A 5 -36.98 -39.65 -20.68
C ALA A 5 -36.58 -38.48 -19.73
N PRO A 6 -37.46 -37.81 -18.95
CA PRO A 6 -37.01 -36.61 -18.23
C PRO A 6 -36.18 -36.89 -16.96
N ARG A 7 -36.06 -38.15 -16.49
CA ARG A 7 -35.35 -38.46 -15.22
C ARG A 7 -33.90 -38.94 -15.36
N VAL A 8 -33.45 -39.29 -16.56
CA VAL A 8 -32.09 -39.85 -16.80
C VAL A 8 -31.13 -38.80 -17.36
N ALA A 9 -31.64 -37.76 -18.02
CA ALA A 9 -30.83 -36.66 -18.55
C ALA A 9 -30.02 -35.91 -17.48
N PRO A 10 -30.57 -35.54 -16.30
CA PRO A 10 -29.78 -34.81 -15.30
C PRO A 10 -28.60 -35.59 -14.68
N PRO A 11 -28.71 -36.88 -14.29
CA PRO A 11 -27.55 -37.61 -13.77
C PRO A 11 -26.48 -37.88 -14.84
N LEU A 12 -26.86 -38.06 -16.11
CA LEU A 12 -25.89 -38.17 -17.21
C LEU A 12 -25.13 -36.85 -17.45
N ALA A 13 -25.84 -35.73 -17.43
CA ALA A 13 -25.23 -34.41 -17.54
C ALA A 13 -24.27 -34.14 -16.37
N ALA A 14 -24.66 -34.52 -15.15
CA ALA A 14 -23.79 -34.41 -13.98
C ALA A 14 -22.54 -35.30 -14.08
N ALA A 15 -22.67 -36.54 -14.56
CA ALA A 15 -21.54 -37.44 -14.77
C ALA A 15 -20.55 -36.89 -15.82
N ALA A 16 -21.06 -36.33 -16.91
CA ALA A 16 -20.22 -35.69 -17.93
C ALA A 16 -19.48 -34.45 -17.38
N LEU A 17 -20.18 -33.60 -16.60
CA LEU A 17 -19.59 -32.43 -15.95
C LEU A 17 -18.55 -32.81 -14.89
N ALA A 18 -18.78 -33.90 -14.15
CA ALA A 18 -17.80 -34.45 -13.20
C ALA A 18 -16.57 -35.01 -13.91
N ALA A 19 -16.74 -35.69 -15.05
CA ALA A 19 -15.62 -36.16 -15.87
C ALA A 19 -14.80 -34.99 -16.44
N LEU A 20 -15.47 -33.92 -16.90
CA LEU A 20 -14.79 -32.70 -17.35
C LEU A 20 -14.05 -31.99 -16.21
N ALA A 21 -14.63 -31.95 -15.01
CA ALA A 21 -13.97 -31.41 -13.82
C ALA A 21 -12.72 -32.23 -13.45
N ALA A 22 -12.80 -33.56 -13.51
CA ALA A 22 -11.68 -34.47 -13.23
C ALA A 22 -10.55 -34.35 -14.28
N ALA A 23 -10.89 -34.12 -15.55
CA ALA A 23 -9.91 -33.86 -16.61
C ALA A 23 -9.17 -32.53 -16.41
N ASN A 24 -9.73 -31.61 -15.61
CA ASN A 24 -9.15 -30.32 -15.22
C ASN A 24 -8.50 -29.54 -16.38
N PRO A 25 -9.25 -29.24 -17.47
CA PRO A 25 -8.71 -28.51 -18.60
C PRO A 25 -8.17 -27.14 -18.14
N ARG A 26 -6.93 -26.85 -18.54
CA ARG A 26 -6.23 -25.62 -18.21
C ARG A 26 -6.24 -24.71 -19.43
N PHE A 27 -6.63 -23.46 -19.23
CA PHE A 27 -6.58 -22.43 -20.26
C PHE A 27 -5.55 -21.38 -19.85
N GLU A 28 -4.69 -21.00 -20.80
CA GLU A 28 -3.76 -19.90 -20.58
C GLU A 28 -4.54 -18.59 -20.45
N THR A 29 -4.36 -17.90 -19.33
CA THR A 29 -4.94 -16.58 -19.08
C THR A 29 -3.81 -15.61 -18.75
N GLU A 30 -3.85 -14.43 -19.35
CA GLU A 30 -2.91 -13.35 -19.04
C GLU A 30 -3.32 -12.64 -17.76
N VAL A 31 -2.37 -12.46 -16.85
CA VAL A 31 -2.55 -11.72 -15.59
C VAL A 31 -1.56 -10.58 -15.54
N ALA A 32 -2.06 -9.38 -15.28
CA ALA A 32 -1.27 -8.16 -15.10
C ALA A 32 -0.83 -8.01 -13.64
N LEU A 33 0.42 -8.33 -13.34
CA LEU A 33 1.02 -8.24 -12.01
C LEU A 33 1.78 -6.91 -11.85
N ARG A 34 1.91 -6.37 -10.64
CA ARG A 34 2.77 -5.21 -10.36
C ARG A 34 3.76 -5.58 -9.29
N ASP A 35 5.03 -5.68 -9.67
CA ASP A 35 6.10 -5.93 -8.72
C ASP A 35 6.53 -4.61 -8.08
N VAL A 36 6.70 -4.59 -6.76
CA VAL A 36 6.97 -3.36 -6.01
C VAL A 36 8.08 -3.51 -4.98
N LEU A 37 8.85 -2.45 -4.76
CA LEU A 37 9.67 -2.24 -3.57
C LEU A 37 8.90 -1.32 -2.61
N MET A 38 8.43 -1.87 -1.50
CA MET A 38 7.82 -1.08 -0.43
C MET A 38 8.90 -0.51 0.47
N VAL A 39 8.94 0.81 0.55
CA VAL A 39 9.86 1.56 1.40
C VAL A 39 9.03 2.20 2.51
N VAL A 40 9.33 1.83 3.75
CA VAL A 40 8.64 2.34 4.93
C VAL A 40 9.53 3.32 5.66
N ASP A 41 9.04 4.54 5.84
CA ASP A 41 9.64 5.53 6.71
C ASP A 41 9.61 5.06 8.17
N VAL A 42 10.77 4.98 8.80
CA VAL A 42 10.95 4.60 10.21
C VAL A 42 11.48 5.75 11.07
N THR A 43 11.43 6.98 10.57
CA THR A 43 11.86 8.19 11.29
C THR A 43 10.99 8.48 12.51
N ARG A 44 11.45 9.35 13.41
CA ARG A 44 10.79 9.61 14.69
C ARG A 44 9.35 10.14 14.52
N SER A 45 9.08 10.94 13.49
CA SER A 45 7.74 11.48 13.23
C SER A 45 6.72 10.38 12.91
N MET A 46 7.17 9.22 12.44
CA MET A 46 6.34 8.03 12.23
C MET A 46 5.91 7.35 13.54
N ASN A 47 6.42 7.78 14.70
CA ASN A 47 5.92 7.36 16.02
C ASN A 47 4.77 8.22 16.54
N ALA A 48 4.44 9.33 15.88
CA ALA A 48 3.26 10.14 16.24
C ALA A 48 1.98 9.28 16.22
N ARG A 49 1.13 9.46 17.24
CA ARG A 49 -0.05 8.62 17.51
C ARG A 49 -1.34 9.32 17.08
N ASP A 50 -1.49 9.51 15.78
CA ASP A 50 -2.62 10.23 15.15
C ASP A 50 -3.40 9.39 14.13
N MET A 51 -3.17 8.08 14.11
CA MET A 51 -3.86 7.12 13.24
C MET A 51 -4.80 6.23 14.06
N GLY A 52 -5.69 5.49 13.38
CA GLY A 52 -6.61 4.55 14.05
C GLY A 52 -7.85 5.24 14.61
N ALA A 53 -8.55 4.55 15.52
CA ALA A 53 -9.73 5.07 16.19
C ALA A 53 -9.33 6.01 17.34
N ALA A 54 -10.18 6.98 17.68
CA ALA A 54 -9.87 7.99 18.69
C ALA A 54 -9.61 7.40 20.09
N ASP A 55 -10.23 6.27 20.42
CA ASP A 55 -10.08 5.53 21.67
C ASP A 55 -8.92 4.52 21.66
N ALA A 56 -8.32 4.28 20.48
CA ALA A 56 -7.19 3.37 20.30
C ALA A 56 -6.22 3.95 19.25
N PRO A 57 -5.54 5.08 19.55
CA PRO A 57 -4.64 5.72 18.60
C PRO A 57 -3.42 4.83 18.32
N LEU A 58 -3.16 4.63 17.05
CA LEU A 58 -2.00 3.92 16.53
C LEU A 58 -0.92 4.92 16.12
N SER A 59 0.34 4.51 16.26
CA SER A 59 1.41 5.24 15.60
C SER A 59 1.27 5.13 14.08
N ARG A 60 1.77 6.14 13.36
CA ARG A 60 1.86 6.12 11.90
C ARG A 60 2.58 4.88 11.38
N LEU A 61 3.68 4.49 12.01
CA LEU A 61 4.42 3.29 11.66
C LEU A 61 3.58 2.02 11.86
N ALA A 62 2.86 1.90 12.99
CA ALA A 62 1.98 0.75 13.24
C ALA A 62 0.84 0.66 12.22
N ALA A 63 0.20 1.80 11.91
CA ALA A 63 -0.83 1.87 10.88
C ALA A 63 -0.29 1.46 9.49
N THR A 64 0.93 1.91 9.14
CA THR A 64 1.59 1.54 7.88
C THR A 64 1.84 0.04 7.77
N ARG A 65 2.34 -0.61 8.83
CA ARG A 65 2.52 -2.08 8.86
C ARG A 65 1.21 -2.81 8.61
N GLY A 66 0.14 -2.39 9.30
CA GLY A 66 -1.18 -2.96 9.15
C GLY A 66 -1.70 -2.84 7.72
N MET A 67 -1.74 -1.62 7.17
CA MET A 67 -2.21 -1.35 5.81
C MET A 67 -1.40 -2.11 4.75
N LEU A 68 -0.07 -2.13 4.85
CA LEU A 68 0.78 -2.84 3.88
C LEU A 68 0.62 -4.36 3.97
N THR A 69 0.47 -4.92 5.17
CA THR A 69 0.16 -6.36 5.35
C THR A 69 -1.19 -6.69 4.73
N ASP A 70 -2.18 -5.82 4.95
CA ASP A 70 -3.50 -5.90 4.36
C ASP A 70 -3.48 -5.81 2.83
N TRP A 71 -2.62 -4.97 2.28
CA TRP A 71 -2.40 -4.86 0.84
C TRP A 71 -1.75 -6.12 0.27
N LEU A 72 -0.73 -6.67 0.94
CA LEU A 72 -0.07 -7.93 0.55
C LEU A 72 -1.07 -9.07 0.43
N ALA A 73 -1.97 -9.22 1.40
CA ALA A 73 -2.97 -10.29 1.44
C ALA A 73 -3.98 -10.23 0.27
N ARG A 74 -4.11 -9.07 -0.39
CA ARG A 74 -5.00 -8.86 -1.54
C ARG A 74 -4.31 -9.01 -2.89
N GLN A 75 -2.99 -9.23 -2.92
CA GLN A 75 -2.28 -9.32 -4.18
C GLN A 75 -2.51 -10.65 -4.89
N PRO A 76 -2.62 -10.65 -6.23
CA PRO A 76 -2.64 -11.89 -6.99
C PRO A 76 -1.31 -12.62 -6.83
N CYS A 77 -1.36 -13.94 -6.66
CA CYS A 77 -0.14 -14.75 -6.67
C CYS A 77 0.67 -14.49 -7.95
N GLY A 78 1.98 -14.47 -7.80
CA GLY A 78 2.96 -14.09 -8.82
C GLY A 78 3.49 -12.68 -8.68
N THR A 79 2.75 -11.78 -8.01
CA THR A 79 3.26 -10.45 -7.64
C THR A 79 4.51 -10.62 -6.79
N ARG A 80 5.56 -9.85 -7.10
CA ARG A 80 6.79 -9.82 -6.30
C ARG A 80 6.86 -8.56 -5.46
N VAL A 81 7.20 -8.70 -4.19
CA VAL A 81 7.34 -7.57 -3.26
C VAL A 81 8.69 -7.62 -2.58
N GLY A 82 9.42 -6.52 -2.67
CA GLY A 82 10.60 -6.24 -1.84
C GLY A 82 10.21 -5.33 -0.68
N LEU A 83 10.93 -5.43 0.43
CA LEU A 83 10.76 -4.59 1.61
C LEU A 83 12.03 -3.81 1.88
N ALA A 84 11.86 -2.54 2.24
CA ALA A 84 12.93 -1.63 2.58
C ALA A 84 12.48 -0.62 3.62
N VAL A 85 13.46 0.00 4.29
CA VAL A 85 13.23 1.09 5.23
C VAL A 85 13.92 2.36 4.76
N PHE A 86 13.30 3.49 5.07
CA PHE A 86 13.88 4.82 4.88
C PHE A 86 14.21 5.45 6.24
N THR A 87 15.41 6.01 6.35
CA THR A 87 15.88 6.82 7.48
C THR A 87 16.98 7.76 6.99
N GLU A 88 17.07 8.95 7.61
CA GLU A 88 17.94 10.04 7.20
C GLU A 88 17.68 10.44 5.73
N ARG A 89 18.45 9.92 4.79
CA ARG A 89 18.40 10.26 3.36
C ARG A 89 18.52 9.06 2.43
N ARG A 90 18.47 7.84 2.98
CA ARG A 90 18.73 6.60 2.23
C ARG A 90 17.66 5.56 2.48
N THR A 91 17.53 4.67 1.50
CA THR A 91 16.68 3.49 1.59
C THR A 91 17.57 2.25 1.72
N LEU A 92 17.31 1.42 2.72
CA LEU A 92 17.97 0.13 2.92
C LEU A 92 17.01 -1.00 2.57
N THR A 93 17.35 -1.81 1.56
CA THR A 93 16.58 -3.01 1.20
C THR A 93 16.80 -4.10 2.23
N LEU A 94 15.73 -4.56 2.87
CA LEU A 94 15.73 -5.66 3.83
C LEU A 94 15.47 -7.01 3.12
N LEU A 95 14.56 -7.01 2.15
CA LEU A 95 14.24 -8.15 1.30
C LEU A 95 14.15 -7.69 -0.16
N GLU A 96 14.88 -8.37 -1.04
CA GLU A 96 14.68 -8.21 -2.48
C GLU A 96 13.32 -8.78 -2.91
N PRO A 97 12.80 -8.42 -4.11
CA PRO A 97 11.43 -8.79 -4.48
C PRO A 97 11.20 -10.30 -4.60
N VAL A 98 10.45 -10.86 -3.64
CA VAL A 98 10.03 -12.27 -3.55
C VAL A 98 8.54 -12.42 -3.86
N GLU A 99 8.11 -13.61 -4.29
CA GLU A 99 6.71 -13.84 -4.67
C GLU A 99 5.80 -13.88 -3.43
N VAL A 100 4.71 -13.10 -3.47
CA VAL A 100 3.85 -12.85 -2.30
C VAL A 100 3.20 -14.12 -1.76
N CYS A 101 2.65 -15.00 -2.59
CA CYS A 101 1.94 -16.19 -2.10
C CYS A 101 2.90 -17.26 -1.55
N ALA A 102 4.10 -17.39 -2.11
CA ALA A 102 5.13 -18.30 -1.61
C ALA A 102 5.73 -17.81 -0.30
N GLU A 103 5.94 -16.50 -0.15
CA GLU A 103 6.71 -15.91 0.96
C GLU A 103 5.86 -14.95 1.82
N PHE A 104 4.54 -15.14 1.87
CA PHE A 104 3.63 -14.23 2.59
C PHE A 104 4.02 -14.08 4.06
N ASP A 105 4.28 -15.20 4.74
CA ASP A 105 4.62 -15.21 6.17
C ASP A 105 5.93 -14.48 6.44
N ALA A 106 6.92 -14.61 5.55
CA ALA A 106 8.19 -13.90 5.67
C ALA A 106 8.01 -12.38 5.48
N LEU A 107 7.28 -11.97 4.45
CA LEU A 107 6.96 -10.56 4.18
C LEU A 107 6.17 -9.93 5.34
N ALA A 108 5.12 -10.59 5.80
CA ALA A 108 4.29 -10.14 6.91
C ALA A 108 5.08 -10.06 8.22
N SER A 109 5.97 -11.02 8.48
CA SER A 109 6.82 -11.02 9.68
C SER A 109 7.82 -9.87 9.67
N VAL A 110 8.45 -9.59 8.52
CA VAL A 110 9.36 -8.44 8.40
C VAL A 110 8.60 -7.13 8.57
N LEU A 111 7.41 -6.97 7.96
CA LEU A 111 6.57 -5.80 8.19
C LEU A 111 6.20 -5.65 9.67
N ALA A 112 5.76 -6.71 10.33
CA ALA A 112 5.40 -6.68 11.74
C ALA A 112 6.59 -6.26 12.63
N GLY A 113 7.79 -6.75 12.29
CA GLY A 113 9.04 -6.49 12.99
C GLY A 113 9.74 -5.18 12.64
N LEU A 114 9.23 -4.39 11.70
CA LEU A 114 9.76 -3.04 11.47
C LEU A 114 9.72 -2.27 12.78
N ASP A 115 10.67 -1.37 13.02
CA ASP A 115 10.70 -0.60 14.26
C ASP A 115 11.46 0.71 14.05
N TRP A 116 11.10 1.75 14.80
CA TRP A 116 11.81 3.02 14.73
C TRP A 116 13.28 2.88 15.16
N ARG A 117 13.60 1.89 16.00
CA ARG A 117 14.98 1.56 16.41
C ARG A 117 15.87 1.10 15.26
N MET A 118 15.30 0.81 14.09
CA MET A 118 16.05 0.51 12.87
C MET A 118 16.62 1.77 12.20
N ALA A 119 16.15 2.96 12.59
CA ALA A 119 16.72 4.22 12.14
C ALA A 119 18.13 4.42 12.73
N TRP A 120 19.12 4.73 11.88
CA TRP A 120 20.50 4.98 12.34
C TRP A 120 20.75 6.46 12.68
N GLU A 121 19.83 7.35 12.30
CA GLU A 121 19.93 8.79 12.52
C GLU A 121 18.50 9.41 12.58
N GLY A 122 18.35 10.55 13.24
CA GLY A 122 17.07 11.20 13.53
C GLY A 122 16.54 12.16 12.46
N ASP A 123 17.35 12.56 11.48
CA ASP A 123 16.94 13.36 10.33
C ASP A 123 15.96 12.57 9.44
N SER A 124 15.19 13.33 8.67
CA SER A 124 14.25 12.87 7.66
C SER A 124 14.35 13.77 6.43
N MET A 125 15.20 13.43 5.47
CA MET A 125 15.33 14.11 4.18
C MET A 125 14.47 13.39 3.14
N VAL A 126 13.14 13.48 3.27
CA VAL A 126 12.16 12.72 2.49
C VAL A 126 12.41 12.81 1.00
N ALA A 127 12.70 14.01 0.47
CA ALA A 127 12.94 14.17 -0.97
C ALA A 127 14.15 13.34 -1.45
N ARG A 128 15.25 13.36 -0.68
CA ARG A 128 16.45 12.55 -0.98
C ARG A 128 16.20 11.07 -0.75
N GLY A 129 15.45 10.73 0.29
CA GLY A 129 15.00 9.37 0.59
C GLY A 129 14.22 8.76 -0.56
N LEU A 130 13.25 9.50 -1.10
CA LEU A 130 12.45 9.11 -2.26
C LEU A 130 13.35 8.91 -3.49
N HIS A 131 14.31 9.80 -3.75
CA HIS A 131 15.27 9.63 -4.85
C HIS A 131 16.08 8.34 -4.71
N HIS A 132 16.55 8.04 -3.51
CA HIS A 132 17.29 6.82 -3.24
C HIS A 132 16.39 5.57 -3.40
N ALA A 133 15.13 5.65 -2.98
CA ALA A 133 14.14 4.60 -3.16
C ALA A 133 13.83 4.34 -4.64
N MET A 134 13.66 5.41 -5.43
CA MET A 134 13.43 5.34 -6.88
C MET A 134 14.61 4.69 -7.60
N ALA A 135 15.84 5.10 -7.29
CA ALA A 135 17.04 4.50 -7.86
C ALA A 135 17.12 3.01 -7.50
N ARG A 136 16.88 2.65 -6.24
CA ARG A 136 16.90 1.25 -5.80
C ARG A 136 15.82 0.39 -6.44
N ALA A 137 14.60 0.93 -6.60
CA ALA A 137 13.51 0.24 -7.28
C ALA A 137 13.84 0.02 -8.77
N ALA A 138 14.45 1.01 -9.43
CA ALA A 138 14.92 0.88 -10.80
C ALA A 138 16.01 -0.19 -10.97
N GLU A 139 16.98 -0.28 -10.05
CA GLU A 139 17.99 -1.34 -10.04
C GLU A 139 17.38 -2.74 -9.91
N LEU A 140 16.31 -2.88 -9.12
CA LEU A 140 15.58 -4.12 -8.91
C LEU A 140 14.56 -4.43 -10.02
N GLY A 141 14.33 -3.49 -10.94
CA GLY A 141 13.35 -3.63 -12.01
C GLY A 141 11.90 -3.66 -11.54
N VAL A 142 11.58 -2.95 -10.45
CA VAL A 142 10.24 -2.90 -9.83
C VAL A 142 9.78 -1.45 -9.62
N SER A 143 8.48 -1.26 -9.36
CA SER A 143 7.94 0.06 -8.99
C SER A 143 8.16 0.36 -7.51
N VAL A 144 8.20 1.64 -7.11
CA VAL A 144 8.38 2.05 -5.72
C VAL A 144 7.03 2.31 -5.03
N VAL A 145 6.88 1.85 -3.80
CA VAL A 145 5.81 2.31 -2.88
C VAL A 145 6.50 2.97 -1.70
N PHE A 146 6.47 4.29 -1.59
CA PHE A 146 7.20 5.04 -0.57
C PHE A 146 6.22 5.60 0.47
N ALA A 147 6.17 5.00 1.66
CA ALA A 147 5.23 5.36 2.73
C ALA A 147 5.90 6.24 3.79
N THR A 148 5.44 7.49 3.92
CA THR A 148 6.01 8.52 4.80
C THR A 148 4.94 9.54 5.18
N ASP A 149 5.15 10.28 6.27
CA ASP A 149 4.35 11.46 6.60
C ASP A 149 4.79 12.73 5.84
N GLY A 150 5.95 12.68 5.17
CA GLY A 150 6.50 13.80 4.41
C GLY A 150 7.09 14.90 5.30
N HIS A 151 7.26 14.66 6.59
CA HIS A 151 7.91 15.62 7.49
C HIS A 151 9.41 15.61 7.23
N GLU A 152 9.94 16.73 6.72
CA GLU A 152 11.37 16.88 6.47
C GLU A 152 12.09 17.55 7.65
N ALA A 153 13.11 16.88 8.17
CA ALA A 153 14.01 17.36 9.21
C ALA A 153 15.46 17.16 8.73
N PRO A 154 16.27 18.21 8.56
CA PRO A 154 15.92 19.63 8.72
C PRO A 154 14.88 20.14 7.69
N VAL A 155 14.22 21.25 8.02
CA VAL A 155 13.17 21.86 7.18
C VAL A 155 13.72 22.18 5.78
N PRO A 156 13.01 21.85 4.69
CA PRO A 156 13.50 22.02 3.32
C PRO A 156 13.91 23.46 3.00
N SER A 157 14.92 23.61 2.16
CA SER A 157 15.41 24.93 1.75
C SER A 157 14.39 25.69 0.88
N TYR A 158 14.52 27.02 0.85
CA TYR A 158 13.71 27.88 -0.04
C TYR A 158 13.94 27.63 -1.54
N ALA A 159 15.05 26.98 -1.91
CA ALA A 159 15.34 26.64 -3.31
C ALA A 159 14.49 25.48 -3.85
N GLY A 160 13.65 24.86 -3.01
CA GLY A 160 12.85 23.69 -3.36
C GLY A 160 13.57 22.36 -3.11
N PRO A 161 12.95 21.23 -3.53
CA PRO A 161 13.55 19.92 -3.34
C PRO A 161 14.85 19.78 -4.16
N PRO A 162 15.79 18.92 -3.71
CA PRO A 162 17.01 18.67 -4.45
C PRO A 162 16.68 18.14 -5.87
N ARG A 163 17.55 18.47 -6.82
CA ARG A 163 17.46 17.91 -8.18
C ARG A 163 17.75 16.40 -8.14
N TYR A 164 16.98 15.64 -8.92
CA TYR A 164 17.20 14.21 -9.14
C TYR A 164 17.73 13.96 -10.54
N ASP A 165 18.93 13.40 -10.64
CA ASP A 165 19.58 13.02 -11.91
C ASP A 165 19.66 11.48 -12.08
N GLY A 166 18.95 10.72 -11.24
CA GLY A 166 18.92 9.26 -11.29
C GLY A 166 17.89 8.72 -12.29
N PRO A 167 17.79 7.38 -12.41
CA PRO A 167 16.82 6.74 -13.31
C PRO A 167 15.38 7.08 -12.92
N ALA A 168 14.54 7.29 -13.93
CA ALA A 168 13.10 7.43 -13.71
C ALA A 168 12.54 6.16 -13.04
N ALA A 169 11.58 6.35 -12.14
CA ALA A 169 10.88 5.25 -11.47
C ALA A 169 9.37 5.42 -11.67
N THR A 170 8.67 4.31 -11.47
CA THR A 170 7.21 4.25 -11.48
C THR A 170 6.73 3.82 -10.10
N GLY A 171 5.48 4.10 -9.76
CA GLY A 171 4.92 3.71 -8.47
C GLY A 171 4.25 4.86 -7.74
N VAL A 172 4.15 4.77 -6.41
CA VAL A 172 3.25 5.58 -5.60
C VAL A 172 3.93 6.10 -4.33
N ALA A 173 3.78 7.39 -4.06
CA ALA A 173 4.02 7.95 -2.72
C ALA A 173 2.77 7.76 -1.86
N VAL A 174 2.93 7.19 -0.67
CA VAL A 174 1.84 6.94 0.28
C VAL A 174 1.97 7.90 1.45
N GLY A 175 1.01 8.81 1.58
CA GLY A 175 0.94 9.77 2.68
C GLY A 175 0.40 9.13 3.95
N VAL A 176 1.18 9.18 5.03
CA VAL A 176 0.85 8.62 6.33
C VAL A 176 0.62 9.72 7.37
N GLY A 177 -0.40 9.58 8.22
CA GLY A 177 -0.71 10.58 9.26
C GLY A 177 -1.97 11.39 8.97
N GLY A 178 -2.42 12.11 9.99
CA GLY A 178 -3.52 13.04 9.92
C GLY A 178 -3.09 14.45 9.49
N PRO A 179 -4.04 15.31 9.09
CA PRO A 179 -3.76 16.71 8.75
C PRO A 179 -3.51 17.58 9.99
N THR A 180 -3.88 17.09 11.18
CA THR A 180 -3.71 17.82 12.44
C THR A 180 -2.32 17.52 13.02
N PRO A 181 -1.54 18.56 13.39
CA PRO A 181 -0.25 18.36 14.06
C PRO A 181 -0.40 17.55 15.35
N ALA A 182 0.42 16.51 15.46
CA ALA A 182 0.50 15.62 16.60
C ALA A 182 1.90 15.67 17.20
N PRO A 183 2.04 15.52 18.53
CA PRO A 183 3.34 15.56 19.18
C PRO A 183 4.18 14.34 18.79
N ILE A 184 5.48 14.57 18.62
CA ILE A 184 6.45 13.53 18.24
C ILE A 184 7.07 12.99 19.54
N PRO A 185 6.89 11.70 19.87
CA PRO A 185 7.52 11.13 21.05
C PRO A 185 9.02 11.00 20.82
N PHE A 186 9.82 11.27 21.85
CA PHE A 186 11.23 10.88 21.88
C PHE A 186 11.44 9.79 22.93
N PHE A 187 12.52 9.04 22.73
CA PHE A 187 12.85 7.88 23.54
C PHE A 187 14.22 8.08 24.17
N ASP A 188 14.40 7.56 25.38
CA ASP A 188 15.67 7.51 26.07
C ASP A 188 16.61 6.43 25.48
N ASP A 189 17.80 6.30 26.05
CA ASP A 189 18.82 5.34 25.61
C ASP A 189 18.38 3.87 25.82
N ASP A 190 17.42 3.62 26.72
CA ASP A 190 16.81 2.31 26.97
C ASP A 190 15.60 2.03 26.04
N GLY A 191 15.28 2.99 25.16
CA GLY A 191 14.16 2.90 24.21
C GLY A 191 12.79 3.07 24.86
N GLN A 192 12.72 3.61 26.08
CA GLN A 192 11.47 4.00 26.73
C GLN A 192 11.06 5.38 26.29
N GLU A 193 9.75 5.61 26.17
CA GLU A 193 9.23 6.94 25.83
C GLU A 193 9.49 7.90 27.00
N ASP A 194 10.21 8.98 26.74
CA ASP A 194 10.59 10.01 27.73
C ASP A 194 9.94 11.36 27.42
N GLY A 195 8.73 11.32 26.86
CA GLY A 195 7.93 12.51 26.54
C GLY A 195 7.99 12.91 25.06
N PHE A 196 7.84 14.21 24.81
CA PHE A 196 7.63 14.75 23.46
C PHE A 196 8.56 15.93 23.19
N TYR A 197 8.94 16.09 21.92
CA TYR A 197 9.71 17.25 21.49
C TYR A 197 8.95 18.55 21.75
N GLY A 198 9.63 19.51 22.36
CA GLY A 198 9.19 20.89 22.52
C GLY A 198 9.75 21.82 21.44
N PRO A 199 9.28 23.07 21.37
CA PRO A 199 9.74 24.05 20.38
C PRO A 199 11.25 24.30 20.41
N ASN A 200 11.87 24.25 21.59
CA ASN A 200 13.31 24.52 21.73
C ASN A 200 14.21 23.32 21.39
N ASP A 201 13.62 22.14 21.16
CA ASP A 201 14.37 20.91 20.90
C ASP A 201 14.67 20.70 19.42
N VAL A 202 14.09 21.53 18.54
CA VAL A 202 14.19 21.37 17.09
C VAL A 202 14.49 22.69 16.40
N ASN A 203 15.04 22.61 15.19
CA ASN A 203 15.23 23.78 14.34
C ASN A 203 13.98 24.02 13.48
N HIS A 204 13.36 25.18 13.67
CA HIS A 204 12.19 25.61 12.89
C HIS A 204 12.53 26.26 11.56
N ALA A 205 13.77 26.75 11.41
CA ALA A 205 14.15 27.52 10.24
C ALA A 205 14.48 26.59 9.05
N PRO A 206 14.03 26.94 7.84
CA PRO A 206 14.46 26.30 6.61
C PRO A 206 15.98 26.22 6.47
N MET A 207 16.46 25.13 5.87
CA MET A 207 17.86 25.00 5.49
C MET A 207 18.31 26.20 4.68
N ARG A 208 19.41 26.83 5.12
CA ARG A 208 20.03 27.99 4.45
C ARG A 208 20.93 27.54 3.31
N MET A 209 20.37 26.77 2.37
CA MET A 209 21.03 26.22 1.20
C MET A 209 20.36 26.71 -0.08
N GLY A 210 21.17 27.04 -1.10
CA GLY A 210 20.68 27.48 -2.41
C GLY A 210 20.39 28.98 -2.49
N ALA A 211 19.36 29.34 -3.26
CA ALA A 211 18.94 30.73 -3.39
C ALA A 211 18.14 31.15 -2.14
N PRO A 212 18.36 32.36 -1.62
CA PRO A 212 17.51 32.91 -0.57
C PRO A 212 16.08 33.12 -1.08
N PRO A 213 15.08 33.18 -0.19
CA PRO A 213 13.71 33.42 -0.61
C PRO A 213 13.56 34.82 -1.20
N SER A 214 12.55 35.01 -2.04
CA SER A 214 12.36 36.27 -2.79
C SER A 214 12.10 37.48 -1.88
N ASP A 215 11.60 37.25 -0.67
CA ASP A 215 11.34 38.25 0.35
C ASP A 215 12.57 38.54 1.25
N ALA A 216 13.70 37.85 1.05
CA ALA A 216 14.84 37.91 1.99
C ALA A 216 15.32 39.32 2.30
N ALA A 217 15.34 40.22 1.31
CA ALA A 217 15.77 41.62 1.48
C ALA A 217 14.91 42.43 2.47
N SER A 218 13.71 41.95 2.78
CA SER A 218 12.78 42.59 3.73
C SER A 218 12.86 41.99 5.15
N ARG A 219 13.64 40.92 5.34
CA ARG A 219 13.72 40.21 6.62
C ARG A 219 14.69 40.90 7.58
N PRO A 220 14.42 40.85 8.91
CA PRO A 220 15.34 41.35 9.93
C PRO A 220 16.75 40.77 9.76
N GLY A 221 17.77 41.58 10.04
CA GLY A 221 19.18 41.19 9.94
C GLY A 221 19.67 40.77 8.55
N TRP A 222 18.90 41.00 7.48
CA TRP A 222 19.33 40.69 6.12
C TRP A 222 20.59 41.46 5.72
N HIS A 223 21.52 40.74 5.11
CA HIS A 223 22.70 41.33 4.50
C HIS A 223 23.09 40.53 3.26
N PRO A 224 23.25 41.14 2.07
CA PRO A 224 23.36 40.42 0.79
C PRO A 224 24.54 39.45 0.72
N ARG A 225 25.66 39.76 1.40
CA ARG A 225 26.85 38.89 1.47
C ARG A 225 26.90 37.98 2.72
N ASN A 226 26.63 38.54 3.91
CA ASN A 226 26.92 37.88 5.19
C ASN A 226 25.70 37.20 5.82
N ASN A 227 24.48 37.61 5.45
CA ASN A 227 23.24 36.99 5.91
C ASN A 227 22.15 37.07 4.83
N PRO A 228 22.34 36.38 3.68
CA PRO A 228 21.47 36.55 2.52
C PRO A 228 20.04 36.04 2.72
N TYR A 229 19.78 35.28 3.78
CA TYR A 229 18.47 34.70 4.13
C TYR A 229 17.70 35.53 5.17
N GLY A 230 18.33 36.54 5.80
CA GLY A 230 17.80 37.21 6.98
C GLY A 230 17.96 36.39 8.27
N GLU A 231 17.47 36.92 9.37
CA GLU A 231 17.38 36.20 10.64
C GLU A 231 16.45 34.98 10.52
N ALA A 232 16.77 33.93 11.30
CA ALA A 232 15.97 32.72 11.34
C ALA A 232 14.69 33.00 12.12
N ASP A 233 13.56 32.54 11.60
CA ASP A 233 12.35 32.47 12.41
C ASP A 233 12.54 31.36 13.45
N LEU A 234 12.47 31.74 14.72
CA LEU A 234 12.54 30.82 15.84
C LEU A 234 11.14 30.35 16.26
N ASP A 235 10.08 30.95 15.72
CA ASP A 235 8.72 30.53 15.98
C ASP A 235 8.31 29.48 14.95
N GLY A 236 7.99 28.26 15.40
CA GLY A 236 7.60 27.18 14.50
C GLY A 236 6.93 26.00 15.18
N ALA A 237 6.47 25.07 14.35
CA ALA A 237 5.70 23.91 14.78
C ALA A 237 6.38 22.57 14.45
N GLU A 238 7.68 22.59 14.08
CA GLU A 238 8.40 21.37 13.66
C GLU A 238 8.62 20.36 14.81
N HIS A 239 8.33 20.74 16.05
CA HIS A 239 8.28 19.82 17.19
C HIS A 239 7.00 18.96 17.17
N LEU A 240 6.03 19.32 16.33
CA LEU A 240 4.83 18.57 16.01
C LEU A 240 4.93 18.05 14.57
N SER A 241 4.33 16.90 14.29
CA SER A 241 4.25 16.37 12.94
C SER A 241 2.81 16.24 12.47
N ALA A 242 2.55 16.58 11.22
CA ALA A 242 1.32 16.29 10.48
C ALA A 242 1.69 15.73 9.11
N LEU A 243 0.76 15.04 8.46
CA LEU A 243 0.92 14.63 7.06
C LEU A 243 1.17 15.86 6.18
N ARG A 244 2.36 15.96 5.59
CA ARG A 244 2.74 17.00 4.62
C ARG A 244 2.27 16.64 3.21
N GLU A 245 0.96 16.46 3.05
CA GLU A 245 0.38 15.96 1.79
C GLU A 245 0.71 16.83 0.57
N ALA A 246 0.66 18.16 0.70
CA ALA A 246 0.99 19.05 -0.41
C ALA A 246 2.44 18.85 -0.89
N HIS A 247 3.36 18.65 0.06
CA HIS A 247 4.76 18.36 -0.24
C HIS A 247 4.91 17.00 -0.95
N LEU A 248 4.29 15.93 -0.42
CA LEU A 248 4.35 14.60 -1.02
C LEU A 248 3.71 14.54 -2.41
N ARG A 249 2.57 15.22 -2.62
CA ARG A 249 1.96 15.35 -3.96
C ARG A 249 2.85 16.14 -4.91
N GLY A 250 3.53 17.17 -4.42
CA GLY A 250 4.54 17.92 -5.17
C GLY A 250 5.67 17.01 -5.65
N LEU A 251 6.28 16.25 -4.74
CA LEU A 251 7.32 15.28 -5.07
C LEU A 251 6.82 14.22 -6.06
N ALA A 252 5.64 13.65 -5.82
CA ALA A 252 5.04 12.66 -6.71
C ALA A 252 4.83 13.22 -8.13
N THR A 253 4.34 14.46 -8.24
CA THR A 253 4.13 15.13 -9.54
C THR A 253 5.44 15.38 -10.27
N ILE A 254 6.48 15.87 -9.57
CA ILE A 254 7.81 16.13 -10.15
C ILE A 254 8.40 14.85 -10.75
N HIS A 255 8.16 13.70 -10.12
CA HIS A 255 8.73 12.42 -10.52
C HIS A 255 7.78 11.51 -11.31
N GLY A 256 6.57 11.96 -11.63
CA GLY A 256 5.58 11.15 -12.35
C GLY A 256 5.04 9.95 -11.56
N LEU A 257 5.10 10.00 -10.23
CA LEU A 257 4.55 8.97 -9.34
C LEU A 257 3.06 9.24 -9.06
N GLY A 258 2.32 8.18 -8.75
CA GLY A 258 1.00 8.28 -8.14
C GLY A 258 1.08 8.74 -6.68
N TYR A 259 -0.07 9.10 -6.12
CA TYR A 259 -0.22 9.41 -4.71
C TYR A 259 -1.47 8.74 -4.13
N ALA A 260 -1.36 8.17 -2.94
CA ALA A 260 -2.48 7.66 -2.16
C ALA A 260 -2.30 8.05 -0.68
N ARG A 261 -3.39 8.24 0.07
CA ARG A 261 -3.28 8.32 1.54
C ARG A 261 -3.40 6.92 2.14
N LEU A 262 -2.66 6.70 3.22
CA LEU A 262 -2.75 5.46 3.99
C LEU A 262 -4.18 5.20 4.49
N SER A 263 -4.87 6.26 4.89
CA SER A 263 -6.25 6.24 5.40
C SER A 263 -7.29 5.77 4.37
N ASP A 264 -6.98 5.87 3.07
CA ASP A 264 -7.90 5.49 2.00
C ASP A 264 -7.91 3.98 1.74
N GLY A 265 -6.97 3.26 2.37
CA GLY A 265 -6.91 1.81 2.38
C GLY A 265 -6.15 1.17 1.21
N PRO A 266 -6.04 -0.17 1.24
CA PRO A 266 -5.24 -0.93 0.28
C PRO A 266 -5.80 -0.91 -1.14
N GLU A 267 -7.10 -0.72 -1.31
CA GLU A 267 -7.75 -0.56 -2.61
C GLU A 267 -7.31 0.74 -3.30
N ALA A 268 -7.16 1.83 -2.54
CA ALA A 268 -6.66 3.11 -3.07
C ALA A 268 -5.19 3.01 -3.51
N LEU A 269 -4.33 2.35 -2.73
CA LEU A 269 -2.95 2.05 -3.13
C LEU A 269 -2.91 1.21 -4.40
N SER A 270 -3.75 0.18 -4.49
CA SER A 270 -3.84 -0.68 -5.67
C SER A 270 -4.28 0.11 -6.91
N ALA A 271 -5.28 0.97 -6.78
CA ALA A 271 -5.74 1.83 -7.87
C ALA A 271 -4.65 2.83 -8.33
N ALA A 272 -3.94 3.45 -7.38
CA ALA A 272 -2.84 4.34 -7.68
C ALA A 272 -1.69 3.61 -8.40
N LEU A 273 -1.34 2.38 -7.98
CA LEU A 273 -0.34 1.55 -8.66
C LEU A 273 -0.81 1.14 -10.07
N VAL A 274 -2.08 0.77 -10.25
CA VAL A 274 -2.62 0.47 -11.59
C VAL A 274 -2.45 1.65 -12.55
N ALA A 275 -2.61 2.88 -12.05
CA ALA A 275 -2.50 4.10 -12.86
C ALA A 275 -1.05 4.56 -13.13
N SER A 276 -0.10 4.21 -12.25
CA SER A 276 1.25 4.78 -12.25
C SER A 276 2.39 3.77 -12.44
N ALA A 277 2.10 2.46 -12.37
CA ALA A 277 3.07 1.38 -12.51
C ALA A 277 2.74 0.45 -13.69
N PRO A 278 3.70 0.19 -14.59
CA PRO A 278 3.50 -0.71 -15.72
C PRO A 278 3.29 -2.15 -15.22
N PRO A 279 2.34 -2.90 -15.80
CA PRO A 279 2.12 -4.28 -15.42
C PRO A 279 3.19 -5.20 -16.02
N ARG A 280 3.62 -6.19 -15.25
CA ARG A 280 4.27 -7.41 -15.75
C ARG A 280 3.20 -8.43 -16.11
N VAL A 281 2.96 -8.61 -17.41
CA VAL A 281 1.98 -9.58 -17.90
C VAL A 281 2.59 -10.97 -17.86
N VAL A 282 1.89 -11.92 -17.23
CA VAL A 282 2.28 -13.33 -17.20
C VAL A 282 1.15 -14.22 -17.71
N SER A 283 1.50 -15.21 -18.52
CA SER A 283 0.57 -16.29 -18.87
C SER A 283 0.51 -17.30 -17.73
N ARG A 284 -0.69 -17.60 -17.26
CA ARG A 284 -0.91 -18.63 -16.25
C ARG A 284 -2.00 -19.60 -16.67
N PRO A 285 -1.78 -20.91 -16.49
CA PRO A 285 -2.82 -21.90 -16.71
C PRO A 285 -3.88 -21.76 -15.62
N ARG A 286 -5.10 -21.38 -16.00
CA ARG A 286 -6.25 -21.32 -15.11
C ARG A 286 -7.08 -22.60 -15.27
N ALA A 287 -7.20 -23.34 -14.17
CA ALA A 287 -8.07 -24.49 -14.07
C ALA A 287 -9.53 -24.01 -13.93
N LEU A 288 -10.39 -24.39 -14.88
CA LEU A 288 -11.83 -24.12 -14.82
C LEU A 288 -12.64 -25.35 -14.38
N GLY A 289 -11.97 -26.41 -13.92
CA GLY A 289 -12.62 -27.65 -13.46
C GLY A 289 -13.64 -27.42 -12.33
N TRP A 290 -13.43 -26.42 -11.48
CA TRP A 290 -14.38 -26.07 -10.40
C TRP A 290 -15.73 -25.56 -10.93
N LEU A 291 -15.76 -24.86 -12.09
CA LEU A 291 -17.01 -24.44 -12.73
C LEU A 291 -17.79 -25.65 -13.23
N ALA A 292 -17.09 -26.60 -13.85
CA ALA A 292 -17.70 -27.86 -14.28
C ALA A 292 -18.22 -28.67 -13.08
N ALA A 293 -17.46 -28.74 -11.98
CA ALA A 293 -17.89 -29.39 -10.75
C ALA A 293 -19.14 -28.72 -10.15
N ALA A 294 -19.16 -27.39 -10.06
CA ALA A 294 -20.30 -26.62 -9.55
C ALA A 294 -21.55 -26.80 -10.42
N ALA A 295 -21.40 -26.77 -11.76
CA ALA A 295 -22.49 -27.04 -12.68
C ALA A 295 -23.02 -28.48 -12.55
N GLY A 296 -22.13 -29.46 -12.37
CA GLY A 296 -22.51 -30.85 -12.14
C GLY A 296 -23.30 -31.03 -10.84
N LEU A 297 -22.86 -30.37 -9.77
CA LEU A 297 -23.56 -30.34 -8.48
C LEU A 297 -24.95 -29.69 -8.62
N ALA A 298 -25.05 -28.58 -9.34
CA ALA A 298 -26.32 -27.91 -9.60
C ALA A 298 -27.28 -28.80 -10.43
N ALA A 299 -26.76 -29.52 -11.44
CA ALA A 299 -27.55 -30.46 -12.23
C ALA A 299 -28.09 -31.62 -11.38
N LEU A 300 -27.29 -32.14 -10.43
CA LEU A 300 -27.75 -33.13 -9.45
C LEU A 300 -28.82 -32.54 -8.54
N ALA A 301 -28.59 -31.35 -7.96
CA ALA A 301 -29.57 -30.72 -7.08
C ALA A 301 -30.93 -30.52 -7.79
N LEU A 302 -30.91 -30.05 -9.04
CA LEU A 302 -32.11 -29.90 -9.88
C LEU A 302 -32.79 -31.25 -10.19
N ALA A 303 -32.04 -32.34 -10.27
CA ALA A 303 -32.58 -33.69 -10.48
C ALA A 303 -33.40 -34.19 -9.28
N TYR A 304 -33.03 -33.77 -8.07
CA TYR A 304 -33.63 -34.22 -6.81
C TYR A 304 -34.62 -33.23 -6.20
N LEU A 305 -34.82 -32.05 -6.81
CA LEU A 305 -35.89 -31.13 -6.41
C LEU A 305 -37.26 -31.77 -6.71
N PRO A 306 -38.20 -31.79 -5.75
CA PRO A 306 -39.54 -32.31 -6.00
C PRO A 306 -40.21 -31.46 -7.07
N ALA A 307 -40.64 -32.08 -8.17
CA ALA A 307 -41.41 -31.40 -9.20
C ALA A 307 -42.62 -30.72 -8.54
N PRO A 308 -42.87 -29.41 -8.76
CA PRO A 308 -44.04 -28.75 -8.21
C PRO A 308 -45.27 -29.52 -8.69
N GLY A 309 -45.97 -30.13 -7.72
CA GLY A 309 -47.05 -31.06 -8.00
C GLY A 309 -48.18 -30.38 -8.75
N PHE A 310 -48.28 -30.62 -10.05
CA PHE A 310 -49.51 -30.35 -10.78
C PHE A 310 -50.61 -31.21 -10.16
N GLY A 311 -51.56 -30.51 -9.53
CA GLY A 311 -52.59 -31.07 -8.66
C GLY A 311 -53.29 -32.30 -9.21
N ARG A 312 -53.46 -33.27 -8.32
CA ARG A 312 -54.28 -34.47 -8.44
C ARG A 312 -55.56 -34.18 -9.24
N ARG A 313 -55.72 -34.78 -10.42
CA ARG A 313 -57.06 -34.96 -11.02
C ARG A 313 -57.87 -35.82 -10.04
N ALA A 314 -58.86 -35.20 -9.40
CA ALA A 314 -59.79 -35.88 -8.51
C ALA A 314 -60.52 -36.99 -9.29
N HIS A 315 -60.17 -38.24 -9.02
CA HIS A 315 -60.87 -39.38 -9.57
C HIS A 315 -62.15 -39.58 -8.74
N ARG A 316 -63.30 -39.13 -9.25
CA ARG A 316 -64.61 -39.45 -8.67
C ARG A 316 -64.87 -40.96 -8.84
N PRO A 317 -65.19 -41.72 -7.78
CA PRO A 317 -65.59 -43.10 -7.92
C PRO A 317 -67.00 -43.19 -8.53
N ARG A 318 -67.19 -44.11 -9.48
CA ARG A 318 -68.52 -44.56 -9.93
C ARG A 318 -69.03 -45.59 -8.91
N SER A 319 -70.21 -45.35 -8.34
CA SER A 319 -70.96 -46.34 -7.56
C SER A 319 -71.49 -47.46 -8.47
N PRO A 320 -71.62 -48.70 -7.99
CA PRO A 320 -72.30 -49.77 -8.72
C PRO A 320 -73.80 -49.83 -8.39
N ALA A 321 -74.57 -50.34 -9.36
CA ALA A 321 -76.01 -50.60 -9.45
C ALA A 321 -76.82 -49.50 -10.16
#